data_AF-A0A060XYJ7-F1
#
_entry.id   AF-A0A060XYJ7-F1
#
_cell.length_a   1.000
_cell.length_b   1.000
_cell.length_c   1.000
_cell.angle_alpha   90.00
_cell.angle_beta   90.00
_cell.angle_gamma   90.00
#
_symmetry.space_group_name_H-M   'P 1'
#
loop_
_entity.id
_entity.type
_entity.pdbx_description
1 polymer ?
#
loop_
_entity_poly.entity_id
_entity_poly.type
_entity_poly.pdbx_seq_one_letter_code
_entity_poly.pdbx_strand_id
1 'polypeptide(L)'
;MGYKAGMTHILREVHRTGLKQAKRESVEAVTIIETPPVMVVGVVGYIDTVRGLRSFKTIFAEHLSDECKRRFYKSWYKSKKKAFTKYAKKWTDESGKKQLEKDFNNMKKYCSSIRVLIHTQIRLLPLKAKKAHIMEVQLNGGTISEKVDWVKEKLEQPVPVSSVFYQDEMIDVIGVTKGHGMKGVTSRWGVKKLPRKTHKGLRKVACIGAWHPSRVGYTIARAGQKGYHHRTELNKKVRSTKALVEMGM
;
A
#
# COMPACT_ATOMS: atom_id res chain seq x y z
N MET A 1 3.99 -1.21 -4.24
CA MET A 1 2.62 -1.78 -4.26
C MET A 1 2.69 -3.14 -4.90
N GLY A 2 1.97 -4.12 -4.36
CA GLY A 2 1.89 -5.45 -4.94
C GLY A 2 0.51 -6.03 -4.75
N TYR A 3 0.20 -7.06 -5.54
CA TYR A 3 -1.06 -7.77 -5.54
C TYR A 3 -0.80 -9.20 -5.09
N LYS A 4 -1.49 -9.65 -4.04
CA LYS A 4 -1.35 -11.02 -3.56
C LYS A 4 -1.90 -11.98 -4.61
N ALA A 5 -1.03 -12.76 -5.24
CA ALA A 5 -1.38 -13.74 -6.26
C ALA A 5 -1.75 -15.09 -5.64
N GLY A 6 -1.06 -15.47 -4.56
CA GLY A 6 -1.30 -16.76 -3.92
C GLY A 6 -0.37 -17.04 -2.76
N MET A 7 -0.34 -18.30 -2.35
CA MET A 7 0.60 -18.82 -1.36
C MET A 7 1.14 -20.15 -1.86
N THR A 8 2.42 -20.39 -1.60
CA THR A 8 3.09 -21.67 -1.85
C THR A 8 3.96 -22.01 -0.65
N HIS A 9 4.69 -23.10 -0.72
CA HIS A 9 5.74 -23.45 0.22
C HIS A 9 7.09 -23.46 -0.51
N ILE A 10 8.16 -23.16 0.23
CA ILE A 10 9.53 -23.35 -0.22
C ILE A 10 10.22 -24.32 0.72
N LEU A 11 11.18 -25.06 0.17
CA LEU A 11 12.09 -25.87 0.94
C LEU A 11 13.43 -25.12 1.04
N ARG A 12 13.94 -24.95 2.25
CA ARG A 12 15.20 -24.24 2.51
C ARG A 12 15.94 -24.86 3.68
N GLU A 13 17.26 -24.91 3.58
CA GLU A 13 18.14 -25.26 4.70
C GLU A 13 18.16 -24.16 5.78
N VAL A 14 17.96 -24.54 7.03
CA VAL A 14 17.95 -23.61 8.16
C VAL A 14 19.37 -23.37 8.67
N HIS A 15 19.91 -22.18 8.37
CA HIS A 15 21.18 -21.71 8.94
C HIS A 15 20.94 -20.90 10.23
N ARG A 16 20.51 -21.58 11.30
CA ARG A 16 20.40 -21.00 12.65
C ARG A 16 21.10 -21.90 13.64
N THR A 17 22.23 -21.44 14.18
CA THR A 17 23.01 -22.17 15.17
C THR A 17 22.21 -22.39 16.46
N GLY A 18 22.36 -23.56 17.09
CA GLY A 18 21.69 -23.90 18.36
C GLY A 18 20.28 -24.51 18.22
N LEU A 19 19.71 -24.56 17.02
CA LEU A 19 18.44 -25.26 16.79
C LEU A 19 18.66 -26.73 16.40
N LYS A 20 17.76 -27.62 16.84
CA LYS A 20 17.74 -29.03 16.39
C LYS A 20 17.58 -29.18 14.87
N GLN A 21 16.98 -28.17 14.24
CA GLN A 21 16.73 -28.10 12.80
C GLN A 21 17.87 -27.43 12.02
N ALA A 22 18.96 -27.03 12.68
CA ALA A 22 20.10 -26.43 12.01
C ALA A 22 20.70 -27.37 10.95
N LYS A 23 21.03 -26.82 9.77
CA LYS A 23 21.56 -27.58 8.62
C LYS A 23 20.63 -28.69 8.13
N ARG A 24 19.34 -28.59 8.40
CA ARG A 24 18.29 -29.45 7.85
C ARG A 24 17.35 -28.63 7.00
N GLU A 25 16.75 -29.28 6.02
CA GLU A 25 15.71 -28.71 5.20
C GLU A 25 14.45 -28.48 6.04
N SER A 26 13.83 -27.33 5.84
CA SER A 26 12.56 -26.97 6.45
C SER A 26 11.62 -26.47 5.36
N VAL A 27 10.35 -26.84 5.50
CA VAL A 27 9.28 -26.34 4.63
C VAL A 27 8.70 -25.09 5.27
N GLU A 28 8.82 -23.97 4.57
CA GLU A 28 8.28 -22.68 5.00
C GLU A 28 7.17 -22.21 4.05
N ALA A 29 6.06 -21.74 4.62
CA ALA A 29 5.00 -21.12 3.84
C ALA A 29 5.41 -19.71 3.36
N VAL A 30 5.22 -19.43 2.09
CA VAL A 30 5.50 -18.12 1.48
C VAL A 30 4.27 -17.59 0.75
N THR A 31 4.15 -16.26 0.73
CA THR A 31 3.11 -15.57 -0.04
C THR A 31 3.73 -15.02 -1.32
N ILE A 32 3.10 -15.31 -2.46
CA ILE A 32 3.51 -14.76 -3.76
C ILE A 32 2.77 -13.44 -3.96
N ILE A 33 3.53 -12.38 -4.19
CA ILE A 33 3.02 -11.05 -4.47
C ILE A 33 3.50 -10.65 -5.86
N GLU A 34 2.56 -10.44 -6.77
CA GLU A 34 2.84 -9.87 -8.08
C GLU A 34 3.05 -8.35 -7.95
N THR A 35 4.20 -7.89 -8.41
CA THR A 35 4.63 -6.50 -8.33
C THR A 35 4.98 -5.99 -9.73
N PRO A 36 3.97 -5.57 -10.53
CA PRO A 36 4.26 -4.95 -11.82
C PRO A 36 5.06 -3.66 -11.58
N PRO A 37 5.93 -3.25 -12.53
CA PRO A 37 6.65 -1.98 -12.41
C PRO A 37 5.68 -0.81 -12.13
N VAL A 38 6.09 0.07 -11.22
CA VAL A 38 5.30 1.25 -10.87
C VAL A 38 5.79 2.43 -11.69
N MET A 39 4.87 3.24 -12.19
CA MET A 39 5.19 4.45 -12.94
C MET A 39 5.23 5.64 -12.01
N VAL A 40 6.27 6.45 -12.11
CA VAL A 40 6.36 7.73 -11.41
C VAL A 40 5.59 8.79 -12.21
N VAL A 41 4.54 9.36 -11.60
CA VAL A 41 3.64 10.32 -12.27
C VAL A 41 3.64 11.70 -11.65
N GLY A 42 4.40 11.92 -10.58
CA GLY A 42 4.51 13.23 -9.99
C GLY A 42 5.25 13.23 -8.65
N VAL A 43 5.26 14.40 -8.04
CA VAL A 43 5.92 14.66 -6.76
C VAL A 43 5.04 15.57 -5.91
N VAL A 44 5.03 15.33 -4.60
CA VAL A 44 4.38 16.16 -3.58
C VAL A 44 5.46 16.61 -2.61
N GLY A 45 5.61 17.93 -2.48
CA GLY A 45 6.45 18.54 -1.47
C GLY A 45 5.65 18.79 -0.20
N TYR A 46 6.23 18.43 0.94
CA TYR A 46 5.67 18.67 2.26
C TYR A 46 6.53 19.66 3.02
N ILE A 47 5.88 20.65 3.62
CA ILE A 47 6.49 21.61 4.54
C ILE A 47 6.13 21.22 5.97
N ASP A 48 7.08 21.36 6.88
CA ASP A 48 6.81 21.18 8.30
C ASP A 48 6.16 22.43 8.89
N THR A 49 5.08 22.24 9.63
CA THR A 49 4.35 23.33 10.28
C THR A 49 4.12 22.95 11.74
N VAL A 50 3.74 23.91 12.58
CA VAL A 50 3.48 23.64 14.01
C VAL A 50 2.40 22.55 14.22
N ARG A 51 1.52 22.33 13.24
CA ARG A 51 0.45 21.30 13.27
C ARG A 51 0.86 19.99 12.57
N GLY A 52 2.11 19.85 12.15
CA GLY A 52 2.66 18.73 11.39
C GLY A 52 2.87 19.04 9.90
N LEU A 53 3.10 17.99 9.11
CA LEU A 53 3.41 18.10 7.69
C LEU A 53 2.19 18.57 6.88
N ARG A 54 2.36 19.65 6.10
CA ARG A 54 1.35 20.17 5.17
C ARG A 54 1.84 20.00 3.74
N SER A 55 0.95 19.59 2.83
CA SER A 55 1.28 19.59 1.40
C SER A 55 1.50 21.03 0.92
N PHE A 56 2.67 21.28 0.35
CA PHE A 56 3.08 22.58 -0.14
C PHE A 56 2.74 22.74 -1.62
N LYS A 57 3.29 21.86 -2.47
CA LYS A 57 3.01 21.81 -3.91
C LYS A 57 3.00 20.38 -4.41
N THR A 58 2.20 20.15 -5.45
CA THR A 58 2.15 18.89 -6.19
C THR A 58 2.45 19.18 -7.65
N ILE A 59 3.43 18.49 -8.20
CA ILE A 59 3.80 18.57 -9.62
C ILE A 59 3.50 17.20 -10.24
N PHE A 60 2.82 17.20 -11.37
CA PHE A 60 2.53 15.98 -12.13
C PHE A 60 3.42 15.90 -13.38
N ALA A 61 3.61 14.69 -13.89
CA ALA A 61 4.24 14.44 -15.18
C ALA A 61 3.45 15.05 -16.35
N GLU A 62 4.06 15.12 -17.53
CA GLU A 62 3.43 15.61 -18.74
C GLU A 62 2.42 14.59 -19.29
N HIS A 63 2.89 13.36 -19.46
CA HIS A 63 2.16 12.25 -20.03
C HIS A 63 1.66 11.29 -18.95
N LEU A 64 0.42 11.51 -18.51
CA LEU A 64 -0.27 10.56 -17.63
C LEU A 64 -0.98 9.47 -18.44
N SER A 65 -0.72 8.22 -18.08
CA SER A 65 -1.42 7.06 -18.61
C SER A 65 -2.93 7.11 -18.35
N ASP A 66 -3.72 6.50 -19.24
CA ASP A 66 -5.17 6.43 -19.09
C ASP A 66 -5.60 5.65 -17.84
N GLU A 67 -4.82 4.66 -17.42
CA GLU A 67 -5.08 3.90 -16.18
C GLU A 67 -4.95 4.78 -14.93
N CYS A 68 -3.99 5.69 -14.94
CA CYS A 68 -3.83 6.71 -13.91
C CYS A 68 -4.98 7.72 -13.96
N LYS A 69 -5.33 8.25 -15.14
CA LYS A 69 -6.47 9.17 -15.34
C LYS A 69 -7.79 8.56 -14.87
N ARG A 70 -7.98 7.25 -15.03
CA ARG A 70 -9.14 6.52 -14.50
C ARG A 70 -9.28 6.62 -12.99
N ARG A 71 -8.20 6.87 -12.23
CA ARG A 71 -8.26 7.07 -10.78
C ARG A 71 -9.21 8.21 -10.42
N PHE A 72 -9.19 9.27 -11.22
CA PHE A 72 -9.90 10.54 -11.03
C PHE A 72 -11.35 10.53 -11.52
N TYR A 73 -11.82 9.43 -12.12
CA TYR A 73 -13.20 9.27 -12.53
C TYR A 73 -13.88 8.14 -11.76
N LYS A 74 -15.14 8.37 -11.34
CA LYS A 74 -16.02 7.31 -10.84
C LYS A 74 -16.60 6.50 -12.01
N SER A 75 -17.09 7.19 -13.05
CA SER A 75 -17.60 6.58 -14.29
C SER A 75 -16.77 7.01 -15.49
N TRP A 76 -15.75 6.23 -15.83
CA TRP A 76 -14.82 6.55 -16.92
C TRP A 76 -15.51 6.65 -18.29
N TYR A 77 -16.37 5.69 -18.62
CA TYR A 77 -16.97 5.58 -19.95
C TYR A 77 -18.04 6.66 -20.24
N LYS A 78 -18.70 7.18 -19.21
CA LYS A 78 -19.67 8.29 -19.34
C LYS A 78 -19.03 9.68 -19.29
N SER A 79 -17.74 9.75 -18.97
CA SER A 79 -17.04 11.02 -18.75
C SER A 79 -16.36 11.52 -20.03
N LYS A 80 -16.18 12.85 -20.14
CA LYS A 80 -15.44 13.49 -21.25
C LYS A 80 -13.92 13.27 -21.22
N LYS A 81 -13.38 12.57 -20.19
CA LYS A 81 -11.95 12.21 -20.02
C LYS A 81 -10.96 13.39 -20.14
N LYS A 82 -11.34 14.57 -19.63
CA LYS A 82 -10.52 15.80 -19.66
C LYS A 82 -9.55 15.98 -18.48
N ALA A 83 -9.30 14.95 -17.67
CA ALA A 83 -8.37 15.04 -16.55
C ALA A 83 -6.94 15.29 -17.05
N PHE A 84 -6.23 16.24 -16.42
CA PHE A 84 -4.85 16.64 -16.73
C PHE A 84 -4.60 17.22 -18.13
N THR A 85 -5.61 17.40 -18.99
CA THR A 85 -5.39 17.91 -20.35
C THR A 85 -4.84 19.35 -20.37
N LYS A 86 -5.35 20.23 -19.50
CA LYS A 86 -4.79 21.59 -19.32
C LYS A 86 -3.42 21.58 -18.65
N TYR A 87 -3.16 20.60 -17.79
CA TYR A 87 -1.91 20.51 -17.06
C TYR A 87 -0.78 20.04 -17.96
N ALA A 88 -1.03 19.05 -18.83
CA ALA A 88 -0.07 18.58 -19.82
C ALA A 88 0.41 19.73 -20.73
N LYS A 89 -0.48 20.65 -21.12
CA LYS A 89 -0.10 21.85 -21.89
C LYS A 89 0.90 22.77 -21.18
N LYS A 90 0.97 22.75 -19.85
CA LYS A 90 1.97 23.54 -19.11
C LYS A 90 3.40 23.06 -19.37
N TRP A 91 3.58 21.78 -19.67
CA TRP A 91 4.88 21.23 -20.01
C TRP A 91 5.30 21.58 -21.43
N THR A 92 4.36 21.91 -22.32
CA THR A 92 4.66 22.37 -23.68
C THR A 92 4.89 23.88 -23.75
N ASP A 93 4.06 24.66 -23.04
CA ASP A 93 4.08 26.13 -23.09
C ASP A 93 5.30 26.70 -22.35
N GLU A 94 5.98 27.71 -22.93
CA GLU A 94 7.19 28.30 -22.33
C GLU A 94 6.91 28.96 -20.95
N SER A 95 5.77 29.64 -20.83
CA SER A 95 5.32 30.23 -19.56
C SER A 95 5.02 29.16 -18.50
N GLY A 96 4.48 28.01 -18.93
CA GLY A 96 4.20 26.86 -18.08
C GLY A 96 5.47 26.18 -17.57
N LYS A 97 6.48 26.00 -18.44
CA LYS A 97 7.80 25.48 -18.06
C LYS A 97 8.47 26.36 -17.00
N LYS A 98 8.47 27.69 -17.19
CA LYS A 98 9.00 28.64 -16.20
C LYS A 98 8.27 28.52 -14.85
N GLN A 99 6.95 28.32 -14.87
CA GLN A 99 6.17 28.07 -13.65
C GLN A 99 6.57 26.76 -12.96
N LEU A 100 6.75 25.68 -13.72
CA LEU A 100 7.16 24.38 -13.18
C LEU A 100 8.56 24.43 -12.57
N GLU A 101 9.51 25.08 -13.24
CA GLU A 101 10.86 25.28 -12.70
C GLU A 101 10.84 26.10 -11.40
N LYS A 102 10.03 27.16 -11.35
CA LYS A 102 9.81 27.91 -10.10
C LYS A 102 9.23 27.02 -9.01
N ASP A 103 8.30 26.14 -9.35
CA ASP A 103 7.69 25.21 -8.39
C ASP A 103 8.69 24.17 -7.87
N PHE A 104 9.54 23.62 -8.74
CA PHE A 104 10.65 22.75 -8.32
C PHE A 104 11.64 23.48 -7.40
N ASN A 105 12.02 24.71 -7.74
CA ASN A 105 12.93 25.52 -6.91
C ASN A 105 12.31 25.85 -5.54
N ASN A 106 11.01 26.16 -5.50
CA ASN A 106 10.30 26.36 -4.25
C ASN A 106 10.25 25.07 -3.41
N MET A 107 10.10 23.91 -4.04
CA MET A 107 10.15 22.63 -3.34
C MET A 107 11.53 22.39 -2.72
N LYS A 108 12.61 22.67 -3.45
CA LYS A 108 13.98 22.58 -2.92
C LYS A 108 14.22 23.48 -1.71
N LYS A 109 13.66 24.70 -1.73
CA LYS A 109 13.89 25.72 -0.69
C LYS A 109 13.06 25.51 0.58
N TYR A 110 11.78 25.16 0.44
CA TYR A 110 10.83 25.20 1.56
C TYR A 110 10.37 23.83 2.07
N CYS A 111 10.49 22.76 1.27
CA CYS A 111 9.96 21.46 1.68
C CYS A 111 10.94 20.73 2.60
N SER A 112 10.45 20.17 3.70
CA SER A 112 11.21 19.30 4.59
C SER A 112 11.22 17.85 4.11
N SER A 113 10.16 17.42 3.43
CA SER A 113 10.04 16.06 2.89
C SER A 113 9.45 16.05 1.49
N ILE A 114 9.94 15.12 0.67
CA ILE A 114 9.53 14.94 -0.72
C ILE A 114 8.92 13.54 -0.84
N ARG A 115 7.71 13.47 -1.40
CA ARG A 115 7.02 12.21 -1.70
C ARG A 115 6.76 12.10 -3.18
N VAL A 116 6.97 10.91 -3.73
CA VAL A 116 6.76 10.59 -5.12
C VAL A 116 5.37 10.02 -5.29
N LEU A 117 4.61 10.54 -6.24
CA LEU A 117 3.34 9.96 -6.67
C LEU A 117 3.63 8.86 -7.67
N ILE A 118 3.31 7.64 -7.29
CA ILE A 118 3.45 6.48 -8.14
C ILE A 118 2.09 5.85 -8.42
N HIS A 119 1.95 5.20 -9.56
CA HIS A 119 0.82 4.33 -9.83
C HIS A 119 1.26 2.94 -10.32
N THR A 120 0.47 1.92 -9.98
CA THR A 120 0.67 0.58 -10.54
C THR A 120 0.22 0.52 -12.01
N GLN A 121 0.84 -0.34 -12.80
CA GLN A 121 0.34 -0.75 -14.12
C GLN A 121 -0.57 -1.98 -13.96
N ILE A 122 -1.88 -1.75 -13.81
CA ILE A 122 -2.82 -2.83 -13.48
C ILE A 122 -3.18 -3.67 -14.71
N ARG A 123 -3.04 -3.11 -15.91
CA ARG A 123 -3.27 -3.84 -17.16
C ARG A 123 -2.33 -5.02 -17.39
N LEU A 124 -1.13 -4.98 -16.81
CA LEU A 124 -0.17 -6.07 -16.90
C LEU A 124 -0.62 -7.30 -16.11
N LEU A 125 -1.59 -7.15 -15.20
CA LEU A 125 -2.10 -8.23 -14.37
C LEU A 125 -3.36 -8.82 -15.01
N PRO A 126 -3.61 -10.13 -14.82
CA PRO A 126 -4.82 -10.80 -15.32
C PRO A 126 -6.07 -10.45 -14.47
N LEU A 127 -6.21 -9.19 -14.07
CA LEU A 127 -7.33 -8.68 -13.28
C LEU A 127 -8.29 -7.90 -14.17
N LYS A 128 -9.60 -8.03 -13.90
CA LYS A 128 -10.65 -7.24 -14.60
C LYS A 128 -10.57 -5.74 -14.29
N ALA A 129 -9.85 -5.36 -13.24
CA ALA A 129 -9.69 -3.98 -12.81
C ALA A 129 -8.76 -3.23 -13.78
N LYS A 130 -9.22 -2.10 -14.30
CA LYS A 130 -8.46 -1.27 -15.24
C LYS A 130 -8.04 0.09 -14.65
N LYS A 131 -8.31 0.31 -13.36
CA LYS A 131 -8.09 1.56 -12.64
C LYS A 131 -6.81 1.41 -11.82
N ALA A 132 -5.80 2.21 -12.11
CA ALA A 132 -4.55 2.14 -11.38
C ALA A 132 -4.75 2.54 -9.90
N HIS A 133 -4.00 1.89 -9.02
CA HIS A 133 -3.83 2.35 -7.64
C HIS A 133 -2.72 3.40 -7.62
N ILE A 134 -3.00 4.55 -7.02
CA ILE A 134 -2.06 5.65 -6.83
C ILE A 134 -1.71 5.68 -5.34
N MET A 135 -0.42 5.81 -5.03
CA MET A 135 0.04 6.06 -3.68
C MET A 135 1.20 7.07 -3.69
N GLU A 136 1.40 7.71 -2.56
CA GLU A 136 2.61 8.47 -2.29
C GLU A 136 3.64 7.58 -1.62
N VAL A 137 4.88 7.64 -2.09
CA VAL A 137 6.04 6.99 -1.45
C VAL A 137 7.02 8.07 -1.07
N GLN A 138 7.44 8.10 0.20
CA GLN A 138 8.44 9.07 0.65
C GLN A 138 9.82 8.72 0.08
N LEU A 139 10.51 9.72 -0.48
CA LEU A 139 11.89 9.56 -0.93
C LEU A 139 12.84 9.82 0.25
N ASN A 140 13.66 8.83 0.56
CA ASN A 140 14.64 8.86 1.64
C ASN A 140 16.08 8.93 1.09
N GLY A 141 17.02 9.40 1.91
CA GLY A 141 18.43 9.61 1.54
C GLY A 141 18.73 10.97 0.89
N GLY A 142 19.97 11.43 0.97
CA GLY A 142 20.46 12.65 0.31
C GLY A 142 19.86 13.97 0.80
N THR A 143 20.24 15.07 0.13
CA THR A 143 19.70 16.40 0.37
C THR A 143 18.35 16.61 -0.33
N ILE A 144 17.51 17.53 0.15
CA ILE A 144 16.19 17.80 -0.48
C ILE A 144 16.33 18.19 -1.96
N SER A 145 17.42 18.89 -2.34
CA SER A 145 17.68 19.20 -3.76
C SER A 145 17.88 17.94 -4.58
N GLU A 146 18.77 17.05 -4.14
CA GLU A 146 19.03 15.76 -4.81
C GLU A 146 17.75 14.94 -4.94
N LYS A 147 16.89 14.94 -3.91
CA LYS A 147 15.59 14.26 -3.97
C LYS A 147 14.71 14.81 -5.09
N VAL A 148 14.64 16.14 -5.22
CA VAL A 148 13.83 16.78 -6.28
C VAL A 148 14.41 16.50 -7.66
N ASP A 149 15.74 16.55 -7.80
CA ASP A 149 16.43 16.28 -9.05
C ASP A 149 16.26 14.84 -9.50
N TRP A 150 16.38 13.88 -8.57
CA TRP A 150 16.11 12.47 -8.82
C TRP A 150 14.69 12.25 -9.33
N VAL A 151 13.70 12.90 -8.72
CA VAL A 151 12.31 12.75 -9.17
C VAL A 151 12.12 13.32 -10.56
N LYS A 152 12.72 14.49 -10.87
CA LYS A 152 12.66 15.10 -12.21
C LYS A 152 13.20 14.15 -13.28
N GLU A 153 14.29 13.43 -13.00
CA GLU A 153 14.84 12.42 -13.91
C GLU A 153 13.93 11.18 -14.05
N LYS A 154 13.31 10.73 -12.96
CA LYS A 154 12.48 9.52 -12.93
C LYS A 154 11.02 9.74 -13.31
N LEU A 155 10.58 10.96 -13.61
CA LEU A 155 9.23 11.21 -14.12
C LEU A 155 8.98 10.37 -15.38
N GLU A 156 7.81 9.71 -15.43
CA GLU A 156 7.36 8.86 -16.55
C GLU A 156 8.19 7.59 -16.77
N GLN A 157 9.18 7.30 -15.92
CA GLN A 157 9.95 6.06 -15.99
C GLN A 157 9.32 4.96 -15.11
N PRO A 158 9.37 3.69 -15.56
CA PRO A 158 9.00 2.56 -14.73
C PRO A 158 10.08 2.26 -13.68
N VAL A 159 9.67 2.05 -12.43
CA VAL A 159 10.53 1.62 -11.33
C VAL A 159 10.20 0.16 -10.97
N PRO A 160 11.13 -0.79 -11.16
CA PRO A 160 10.91 -2.18 -10.81
C PRO A 160 11.09 -2.40 -9.30
N VAL A 161 10.45 -3.44 -8.76
CA VAL A 161 10.53 -3.79 -7.33
C VAL A 161 11.96 -4.11 -6.87
N SER A 162 12.76 -4.69 -7.76
CA SER A 162 14.17 -5.06 -7.51
C SER A 162 15.08 -3.87 -7.25
N SER A 163 14.68 -2.68 -7.68
CA SER A 163 15.42 -1.44 -7.38
C SER A 163 15.11 -0.86 -6.00
N VAL A 164 14.05 -1.34 -5.33
CA VAL A 164 13.55 -0.80 -4.06
C VAL A 164 13.83 -1.75 -2.90
N PHE A 165 13.60 -3.05 -3.08
CA PHE A 165 13.77 -4.05 -2.03
C PHE A 165 14.87 -5.04 -2.40
N TYR A 166 15.66 -5.40 -1.39
CA TYR A 166 16.72 -6.37 -1.53
C TYR A 166 16.25 -7.78 -1.14
N GLN A 167 16.98 -8.78 -1.64
CA GLN A 167 16.74 -10.16 -1.21
C GLN A 167 17.15 -10.34 0.25
N ASP A 168 16.39 -11.14 1.00
CA ASP A 168 16.55 -11.40 2.44
C ASP A 168 16.37 -10.18 3.36
N GLU A 169 15.90 -9.04 2.84
CA GLU A 169 15.49 -7.88 3.63
C GLU A 169 14.20 -8.15 4.43
N MET A 170 14.07 -7.52 5.59
CA MET A 170 12.86 -7.56 6.42
C MET A 170 11.96 -6.38 6.06
N ILE A 171 10.77 -6.66 5.56
CA ILE A 171 9.79 -5.65 5.14
C ILE A 171 8.52 -5.73 5.96
N ASP A 172 7.80 -4.61 6.00
CA ASP A 172 6.46 -4.54 6.58
C ASP A 172 5.40 -4.62 5.48
N VAL A 173 4.40 -5.47 5.68
CA VAL A 173 3.29 -5.63 4.74
C VAL A 173 2.07 -4.94 5.30
N ILE A 174 1.68 -3.85 4.63
CA ILE A 174 0.50 -3.07 4.97
C ILE A 174 -0.63 -3.42 3.99
N GLY A 175 -1.82 -3.70 4.53
CA GLY A 175 -2.96 -4.02 3.69
C GLY A 175 -4.29 -4.04 4.44
N VAL A 176 -5.32 -4.42 3.70
CA VAL A 176 -6.67 -4.61 4.24
C VAL A 176 -6.97 -6.10 4.29
N THR A 177 -7.40 -6.59 5.45
CA THR A 177 -7.72 -8.01 5.64
C THR A 177 -8.95 -8.44 4.85
N LYS A 178 -9.08 -9.75 4.58
CA LYS A 178 -10.28 -10.29 3.93
C LYS A 178 -11.54 -9.92 4.72
N GLY A 179 -12.56 -9.42 4.05
CA GLY A 179 -13.86 -9.11 4.66
C GLY A 179 -14.62 -10.40 4.99
N HIS A 180 -15.19 -10.47 6.19
CA HIS A 180 -16.09 -11.56 6.60
C HIS A 180 -17.51 -11.09 6.92
N GLY A 181 -17.81 -9.79 6.71
CA GLY A 181 -19.12 -9.20 6.98
C GLY A 181 -19.44 -9.12 8.48
N MET A 182 -20.74 -9.12 8.81
CA MET A 182 -21.23 -9.13 10.19
C MET A 182 -21.01 -10.51 10.82
N LYS A 183 -20.29 -10.57 11.94
CA LYS A 183 -20.03 -11.79 12.71
C LYS A 183 -20.43 -11.65 14.17
N GLY A 184 -20.88 -12.76 14.76
CA GLY A 184 -21.17 -12.87 16.19
C GLY A 184 -19.92 -12.82 17.07
N VAL A 185 -20.11 -12.62 18.38
CA VAL A 185 -19.04 -12.41 19.36
C VAL A 185 -17.99 -13.51 19.39
N THR A 186 -18.40 -14.77 19.27
CA THR A 186 -17.49 -15.93 19.29
C THR A 186 -16.50 -15.90 18.13
N SER A 187 -16.95 -15.60 16.91
CA SER A 187 -16.05 -15.56 15.75
C SER A 187 -15.22 -14.27 15.73
N ARG A 188 -15.80 -13.13 16.14
CA ARG A 188 -15.13 -11.83 16.09
C ARG A 188 -14.05 -11.67 17.16
N TRP A 189 -14.34 -12.11 18.38
CA TRP A 189 -13.50 -11.88 19.57
C TRP A 189 -12.95 -13.17 20.19
N GLY A 190 -13.31 -14.35 19.69
CA GLY A 190 -12.82 -15.62 20.24
C GLY A 190 -13.45 -16.03 21.58
N VAL A 191 -14.55 -15.39 22.00
CA VAL A 191 -15.21 -15.70 23.29
C VAL A 191 -15.72 -17.14 23.31
N LYS A 192 -15.48 -17.84 24.43
CA LYS A 192 -15.96 -19.20 24.69
C LYS A 192 -17.48 -19.28 24.49
N LYS A 193 -17.94 -20.32 23.81
CA LYS A 193 -19.39 -20.62 23.71
C LYS A 193 -19.93 -20.96 25.09
N LEU A 194 -21.16 -20.54 25.38
CA LEU A 194 -21.82 -20.92 26.62
C LEU A 194 -22.11 -22.44 26.66
N PRO A 195 -22.37 -23.03 27.85
CA PRO A 195 -22.76 -24.43 27.97
C PRO A 195 -24.01 -24.77 27.15
N ARG A 196 -24.11 -26.02 26.68
CA ARG A 196 -25.19 -26.46 25.76
C ARG A 196 -26.60 -26.10 26.24
N LYS A 197 -26.86 -26.20 27.55
CA LYS A 197 -28.18 -25.99 28.16
C LYS A 197 -28.44 -24.52 28.56
N THR A 198 -27.97 -23.55 27.79
CA THR A 198 -28.33 -22.14 28.02
C THR A 198 -29.57 -21.72 27.24
N HIS A 199 -30.49 -21.05 27.92
CA HIS A 199 -31.68 -20.47 27.29
C HIS A 199 -31.34 -19.26 26.41
N LYS A 200 -32.06 -19.11 25.29
CA LYS A 200 -31.93 -18.00 24.33
C LYS A 200 -30.51 -17.83 23.75
N GLY A 201 -29.88 -18.95 23.39
CA GLY A 201 -28.69 -18.98 22.52
C GLY A 201 -27.34 -19.19 23.22
N LEU A 202 -26.42 -19.82 22.48
CA LEU A 202 -25.13 -20.33 22.96
C LEU A 202 -23.94 -19.40 22.64
N ARG A 203 -24.02 -18.68 21.51
CA ARG A 203 -22.90 -17.91 20.93
C ARG A 203 -23.01 -16.43 21.29
N LYS A 204 -23.08 -16.15 22.60
CA LYS A 204 -23.22 -14.81 23.17
C LYS A 204 -22.27 -14.63 24.35
N VAL A 205 -22.01 -13.37 24.72
CA VAL A 205 -21.42 -13.04 26.02
C VAL A 205 -22.55 -13.07 27.05
N ALA A 206 -22.33 -13.70 28.21
CA ALA A 206 -23.37 -13.82 29.23
C ALA A 206 -23.67 -12.48 29.91
N CYS A 207 -22.66 -11.86 30.54
CA CYS A 207 -22.77 -10.55 31.20
C CYS A 207 -22.01 -9.49 30.38
N ILE A 208 -22.68 -8.38 30.08
CA ILE A 208 -22.13 -7.27 29.25
C ILE A 208 -21.81 -6.02 30.08
N GLY A 209 -21.71 -6.13 31.41
CA GLY A 209 -21.38 -5.04 32.31
C GLY A 209 -21.95 -5.26 33.72
N ALA A 210 -21.33 -4.62 34.71
CA ALA A 210 -21.91 -4.51 36.05
C ALA A 210 -23.10 -3.52 36.04
N TRP A 211 -23.84 -3.45 37.15
CA TRP A 211 -24.94 -2.50 37.29
C TRP A 211 -24.43 -1.04 37.20
N HIS A 212 -23.39 -0.70 37.96
CA HIS A 212 -22.73 0.58 37.90
C HIS A 212 -21.33 0.38 37.29
N PRO A 213 -20.97 1.06 36.19
CA PRO A 213 -21.65 2.18 35.54
C PRO A 213 -22.83 1.77 34.64
N SER A 214 -23.85 2.62 34.54
CA SER A 214 -25.08 2.43 33.71
C SER A 214 -24.85 2.59 32.21
N ARG A 215 -23.74 2.04 31.69
CA ARG A 215 -23.37 2.02 30.26
C ARG A 215 -22.53 0.79 29.94
N VAL A 216 -22.73 0.24 28.75
CA VAL A 216 -21.89 -0.86 28.25
C VAL A 216 -20.53 -0.30 27.86
N GLY A 217 -19.45 -0.86 28.40
CA GLY A 217 -18.08 -0.47 28.06
C GLY A 217 -17.73 -0.79 26.61
N TYR A 218 -16.93 0.07 25.97
CA TYR A 218 -16.48 -0.13 24.58
C TYR A 218 -15.52 -1.34 24.42
N THR A 219 -14.88 -1.76 25.51
CA THR A 219 -13.97 -2.92 25.57
C THR A 219 -14.72 -4.26 25.51
N ILE A 220 -16.04 -4.24 25.68
CA ILE A 220 -16.85 -5.46 25.82
C ILE A 220 -17.07 -6.10 24.45
N ALA A 221 -16.85 -7.41 24.36
CA ALA A 221 -16.98 -8.16 23.14
C ALA A 221 -18.43 -8.12 22.61
N ARG A 222 -18.64 -7.42 21.49
CA ARG A 222 -19.94 -7.33 20.79
C ARG A 222 -19.85 -7.84 19.35
N ALA A 223 -20.97 -8.37 18.86
CA ALA A 223 -21.11 -8.72 17.45
C ALA A 223 -20.88 -7.48 16.58
N GLY A 224 -20.39 -7.67 15.36
CA GLY A 224 -20.02 -6.56 14.49
C GLY A 224 -19.27 -7.02 13.25
N GLN A 225 -18.78 -6.05 12.48
CA GLN A 225 -17.91 -6.32 11.34
C GLN A 225 -16.65 -7.08 11.77
N LYS A 226 -16.33 -8.14 11.04
CA LYS A 226 -15.06 -8.87 11.14
C LYS A 226 -14.35 -8.81 9.78
N GLY A 227 -13.09 -8.40 9.79
CA GLY A 227 -12.29 -8.28 8.58
C GLY A 227 -12.58 -7.00 7.79
N TYR A 228 -11.85 -6.83 6.68
CA TYR A 228 -11.80 -5.55 5.96
C TYR A 228 -11.25 -4.42 6.85
N HIS A 229 -10.28 -4.74 7.70
CA HIS A 229 -9.61 -3.79 8.57
C HIS A 229 -8.19 -3.53 8.06
N HIS A 230 -7.72 -2.30 8.19
CA HIS A 230 -6.31 -1.95 7.94
C HIS A 230 -5.41 -2.62 8.99
N ARG A 231 -4.39 -3.35 8.53
CA ARG A 231 -3.41 -4.03 9.38
C ARG A 231 -2.02 -3.93 8.76
N THR A 232 -1.03 -3.94 9.63
CA THR A 232 0.38 -3.98 9.28
C THR A 232 0.94 -5.27 9.88
N GLU A 233 1.44 -6.16 9.04
CA GLU A 233 2.22 -7.30 9.47
C GLU A 233 3.70 -6.94 9.35
N LEU A 234 4.35 -6.79 10.49
CA LEU A 234 5.75 -6.39 10.57
C LEU A 234 6.68 -7.57 10.27
N ASN A 235 7.92 -7.26 9.89
CA ASN A 235 9.04 -8.22 9.89
C ASN A 235 8.81 -9.46 9.00
N LYS A 236 8.37 -9.25 7.76
CA LYS A 236 8.29 -10.31 6.74
C LYS A 236 9.58 -10.35 5.95
N LYS A 237 10.23 -11.51 5.91
CA LYS A 237 11.48 -11.67 5.15
C LYS A 237 11.20 -11.87 3.66
N VAL A 238 11.78 -11.03 2.81
CA VAL A 238 11.73 -11.17 1.35
C VAL A 238 12.64 -12.32 0.94
N ARG A 239 12.09 -13.40 0.39
CA ARG A 239 12.90 -14.57 0.00
C ARG A 239 13.48 -14.46 -1.41
N SER A 240 12.70 -13.95 -2.35
CA SER A 240 13.10 -13.74 -3.75
C SER A 240 12.37 -12.54 -4.33
N THR A 241 13.07 -11.73 -5.11
CA THR A 241 12.54 -10.60 -5.88
C THR A 241 12.63 -10.82 -7.38
N LYS A 242 13.12 -12.00 -7.82
CA LYS A 242 13.31 -12.31 -9.24
C LYS A 242 11.97 -12.40 -9.96
N ALA A 243 11.93 -11.90 -11.20
CA ALA A 243 10.89 -12.28 -12.14
C ALA A 243 10.90 -13.81 -12.27
N LEU A 244 9.73 -14.44 -12.14
CA LEU A 244 9.59 -15.82 -12.56
C LEU A 244 9.79 -15.80 -14.07
N VAL A 245 11.00 -16.12 -14.52
CA VAL A 245 11.25 -16.45 -15.92
C VAL A 245 10.27 -17.57 -16.22
N GLU A 246 9.41 -17.38 -17.22
CA GLU A 246 8.58 -18.44 -17.77
C GLU A 246 9.52 -19.62 -18.04
N MET A 247 9.49 -20.63 -17.16
CA MET A 247 9.95 -21.95 -17.51
C MET A 247 8.97 -22.39 -18.58
N GLY A 248 9.38 -22.20 -19.83
CA GLY A 248 8.64 -22.62 -21.00
C GLY A 248 8.14 -24.05 -20.78
N MET A 249 6.82 -24.21 -20.95
CA MET A 249 6.30 -25.48 -21.44
C MET A 249 6.65 -25.61 -22.90
#